data_AF-A0A820GIW7-F1
#
_entry.id   AF-A0A820GIW7-F1
#
_cell.length_a   1.000
_cell.length_b   1.000
_cell.length_c   1.000
_cell.angle_alpha   90.00
_cell.angle_beta   90.00
_cell.angle_gamma   90.00
#
_symmetry.space_group_name_H-M   'P 1'
#
loop_
_entity.id
_entity.type
_entity.pdbx_description
1 polymer ?
#
loop_
_entity_poly.entity_id
_entity_poly.type
_entity_poly.pdbx_seq_one_letter_code
_entity_poly.pdbx_strand_id
1 'polypeptide(L)'
;MALKEKAERAFNLGLAALLAENVYNFGEILQHPVLDALKNTREQWLIDLLQAFNIGDVEKYESLKSIFQIQPDLRMAEIILKRKITLLCLMDMIFAAGSARALSFNNVAKRTKLPIEQIELLAMQALSLGLICGSIDQVDKKLNIHLVKLS
;
A
#
# COMPACT_ATOMS: atom_id res chain seq x y z
N MET A 1 -15.22 5.87 28.66
CA MET A 1 -14.48 4.87 27.85
C MET A 1 -13.05 4.85 28.30
N ALA A 2 -12.60 3.74 28.88
CA ALA A 2 -11.22 3.61 29.35
C ALA A 2 -10.26 3.75 28.16
N LEU A 3 -9.14 4.46 28.35
CA LEU A 3 -8.14 4.72 27.31
C LEU A 3 -7.67 3.43 26.60
N LYS A 4 -7.63 2.32 27.34
CA LYS A 4 -7.35 0.96 26.82
C LYS A 4 -8.35 0.49 25.77
N GLU A 5 -9.64 0.72 26.00
CA GLU A 5 -10.71 0.26 25.11
C GLU A 5 -10.69 1.03 23.78
N LYS A 6 -10.26 2.30 23.81
CA LYS A 6 -10.03 3.10 22.60
C LYS A 6 -8.83 2.60 21.81
N ALA A 7 -7.72 2.30 22.49
CA ALA A 7 -6.52 1.76 21.85
C ALA A 7 -6.79 0.41 21.20
N GLU A 8 -7.50 -0.50 21.87
CA GLU A 8 -7.86 -1.82 21.32
C GLU A 8 -8.76 -1.70 20.08
N ARG A 9 -9.75 -0.80 20.11
CA ARG A 9 -10.60 -0.52 18.94
C ARG A 9 -9.81 0.08 17.77
N ALA A 10 -8.89 1.00 18.06
CA ALA A 10 -8.02 1.59 17.06
C ALA A 10 -7.13 0.54 16.40
N PHE A 11 -6.59 -0.38 17.21
CA PHE A 11 -5.75 -1.49 16.76
C PHE A 11 -6.53 -2.43 15.83
N ASN A 12 -7.73 -2.85 16.25
CA ASN A 12 -8.60 -3.71 15.46
C ASN A 12 -9.03 -3.03 14.14
N LEU A 13 -9.30 -1.72 14.16
CA LEU A 13 -9.64 -0.96 12.96
C LEU A 13 -8.47 -0.93 11.96
N GLY A 14 -7.25 -0.63 12.43
CA GLY A 14 -6.06 -0.59 11.57
C GLY A 14 -5.74 -1.96 10.96
N LEU A 15 -5.86 -3.03 11.74
CA LEU A 15 -5.70 -4.41 11.23
C LEU A 15 -6.76 -4.77 10.21
N ALA A 16 -8.03 -4.49 10.48
CA ALA A 16 -9.12 -4.76 9.56
C ALA A 16 -8.90 -4.02 8.23
N ALA A 17 -8.45 -2.75 8.27
CA ALA A 17 -8.13 -1.99 7.06
C ALA A 17 -6.96 -2.57 6.25
N LEU A 18 -5.92 -3.05 6.93
CA LEU A 18 -4.78 -3.69 6.27
C LEU A 18 -5.18 -5.01 5.59
N LEU A 19 -5.94 -5.84 6.30
CA LEU A 19 -6.40 -7.16 5.85
C LEU A 19 -7.53 -7.09 4.81
N ALA A 20 -8.29 -5.99 4.77
CA ALA A 20 -9.37 -5.82 3.81
C ALA A 20 -8.84 -5.76 2.37
N GLU A 21 -9.38 -6.58 1.48
CA GLU A 21 -8.87 -6.71 0.10
C GLU A 21 -9.06 -5.42 -0.74
N ASN A 22 -10.12 -4.66 -0.48
CA ASN A 22 -10.51 -3.49 -1.30
C ASN A 22 -10.23 -2.13 -0.64
N VAL A 23 -9.42 -2.07 0.41
CA VAL A 23 -9.07 -0.81 1.09
C VAL A 23 -7.71 -0.34 0.63
N TYR A 24 -7.67 0.65 -0.26
CA TYR A 24 -6.43 1.24 -0.78
C TYR A 24 -6.23 2.69 -0.31
N ASN A 25 -7.29 3.37 0.13
CA ASN A 25 -7.21 4.73 0.65
C ASN A 25 -6.93 4.75 2.16
N PHE A 26 -5.65 4.66 2.52
CA PHE A 26 -5.22 4.71 3.93
C PHE A 26 -5.17 6.14 4.49
N GLY A 27 -5.24 7.16 3.62
CA GLY A 27 -5.18 8.57 4.02
C GLY A 27 -6.34 8.97 4.93
N GLU A 28 -7.56 8.53 4.61
CA GLU A 28 -8.74 8.79 5.44
C GLU A 28 -8.66 8.11 6.80
N ILE A 29 -8.16 6.87 6.83
CA ILE A 29 -7.97 6.11 8.07
C ILE A 29 -6.94 6.80 8.95
N LEU A 30 -5.82 7.26 8.37
CA LEU A 30 -4.76 7.98 9.08
C LEU A 30 -5.23 9.31 9.70
N GLN A 31 -6.25 9.94 9.12
CA GLN A 31 -6.85 11.16 9.66
C GLN A 31 -7.85 10.89 10.80
N HIS A 32 -8.25 9.64 11.01
CA HIS A 32 -9.23 9.32 12.04
C HIS A 32 -8.61 9.48 13.44
N PRO A 33 -9.20 10.30 14.35
CA PRO A 33 -8.66 10.56 15.68
C PRO A 33 -8.63 9.34 16.62
N VAL A 34 -9.10 8.18 16.15
CA VAL A 34 -9.05 6.93 16.90
C VAL A 34 -7.63 6.37 16.90
N LEU A 35 -6.86 6.61 15.83
CA LEU A 35 -5.46 6.18 15.73
C LEU A 35 -4.52 6.99 16.64
N ASP A 36 -4.92 8.20 17.05
CA ASP A 36 -4.16 8.96 18.04
C ASP A 36 -4.06 8.23 19.39
N ALA A 37 -5.01 7.33 19.70
CA ALA A 37 -4.95 6.48 20.88
C ALA A 37 -3.81 5.44 20.82
N LEU A 38 -3.26 5.16 19.64
CA LEU A 38 -2.12 4.25 19.43
C LEU A 38 -0.77 5.01 19.41
N LYS A 39 -0.78 6.34 19.38
CA LYS A 39 0.45 7.13 19.43
C LYS A 39 1.03 7.03 20.84
N ASN A 40 2.34 6.76 20.93
CA ASN A 40 3.06 6.52 22.20
C ASN A 40 2.69 5.21 22.92
N THR A 41 2.05 4.25 22.24
CA THR A 41 1.81 2.91 22.77
C THR A 41 2.73 1.87 22.12
N ARG A 42 2.64 0.60 22.54
CA ARG A 42 3.45 -0.49 21.98
C ARG A 42 3.07 -0.80 20.53
N GLU A 43 1.89 -0.37 20.12
CA GLU A 43 1.24 -0.61 18.84
C GLU A 43 1.50 0.50 17.83
N GLN A 44 2.39 1.46 18.13
CA GLN A 44 2.74 2.55 17.23
C GLN A 44 3.23 2.06 15.85
N TRP A 45 3.83 0.88 15.80
CA TRP A 45 4.24 0.22 14.54
C TRP A 45 3.08 0.08 13.54
N LEU A 46 1.83 -0.03 14.01
CA LEU A 46 0.65 -0.13 13.15
C LEU A 46 0.40 1.19 12.41
N ILE A 47 0.62 2.33 13.08
CA ILE A 47 0.52 3.66 12.45
C ILE A 47 1.62 3.81 11.40
N ASP A 48 2.85 3.43 11.75
CA ASP A 48 3.99 3.47 10.83
C ASP A 48 3.76 2.56 9.61
N LEU A 49 3.12 1.41 9.81
CA LEU A 49 2.73 0.49 8.76
C LEU A 49 1.65 1.10 7.87
N LEU A 50 0.57 1.63 8.45
CA LEU A 50 -0.50 2.32 7.69
C LEU A 50 0.05 3.49 6.87
N GLN A 51 1.01 4.25 7.42
CA GLN A 51 1.72 5.29 6.69
C GLN A 51 2.53 4.72 5.52
N ALA A 52 3.28 3.64 5.74
CA ALA A 52 4.02 2.97 4.66
C ALA A 52 3.08 2.51 3.53
N PHE A 53 1.91 1.96 3.87
CA PHE A 53 0.87 1.62 2.89
C PHE A 53 0.34 2.85 2.15
N ASN A 54 0.07 3.95 2.86
CA ASN A 54 -0.46 5.18 2.26
C ASN A 54 0.47 5.80 1.20
N ILE A 55 1.79 5.77 1.42
CA ILE A 55 2.78 6.31 0.46
C ILE A 55 3.41 5.23 -0.44
N GLY A 56 3.00 3.96 -0.28
CA GLY A 56 3.57 2.85 -1.02
C GLY A 56 5.06 2.60 -0.76
N ASP A 57 5.53 2.81 0.48
CA ASP A 57 6.92 2.62 0.87
C ASP A 57 7.21 1.15 1.23
N VAL A 58 7.78 0.43 0.25
CA VAL A 58 8.17 -0.97 0.38
C VAL A 58 9.36 -1.16 1.34
N GLU A 59 10.23 -0.16 1.49
CA GLU A 59 11.38 -0.26 2.40
C GLU A 59 10.93 -0.23 3.86
N LYS A 60 10.03 0.70 4.17
CA LYS A 60 9.45 0.82 5.51
C LYS A 60 8.61 -0.42 5.85
N TYR A 61 7.87 -0.96 4.87
CA TYR A 61 7.16 -2.24 5.02
C TYR A 61 8.10 -3.41 5.39
N GLU A 62 9.17 -3.64 4.63
CA GLU A 62 10.13 -4.73 4.92
C GLU A 62 10.84 -4.51 6.27
N SER A 63 11.10 -3.27 6.66
CA SER A 63 11.70 -2.96 7.98
C SER A 63 10.76 -3.30 9.14
N LEU A 64 9.44 -3.08 8.97
CA LEU A 64 8.42 -3.38 9.97
C LEU A 64 8.00 -4.85 9.98
N LYS A 65 8.34 -5.60 8.93
CA LYS A 65 7.97 -7.01 8.74
C LYS A 65 8.31 -7.89 9.93
N SER A 66 9.52 -7.73 10.48
CA SER A 66 9.98 -8.48 11.64
C SER A 66 9.13 -8.25 12.90
N ILE A 67 8.47 -7.09 13.00
CA ILE A 67 7.63 -6.70 14.15
C ILE A 67 6.23 -7.28 13.97
N PHE A 68 5.62 -7.05 12.82
CA PHE A 68 4.21 -7.42 12.63
C PHE A 68 4.01 -8.91 12.28
N GLN A 69 5.05 -9.62 11.82
CA GLN A 69 5.00 -11.09 11.66
C GLN A 69 4.83 -11.85 12.99
N ILE A 70 4.98 -11.16 14.13
CA ILE A 70 4.63 -11.69 15.44
C ILE A 70 3.12 -12.00 15.50
N GLN A 71 2.28 -11.22 14.81
CA GLN A 71 0.85 -11.51 14.70
C GLN A 71 0.56 -12.62 13.67
N PRO A 72 -0.23 -13.63 14.04
CA PRO A 72 -0.59 -14.72 13.13
C PRO A 72 -1.42 -14.23 11.94
N ASP A 73 -2.34 -13.29 12.16
CA ASP A 73 -3.22 -12.77 11.09
C ASP A 73 -2.43 -12.11 9.96
N LEU A 74 -1.47 -11.26 10.30
CA LEU A 74 -0.61 -10.57 9.33
C LEU A 74 0.39 -11.52 8.68
N ARG A 75 0.86 -12.54 9.41
CA ARG A 75 1.73 -13.58 8.85
C ARG A 75 1.01 -14.39 7.78
N MET A 76 -0.24 -14.79 8.04
CA MET A 76 -1.04 -15.53 7.05
C MET A 76 -1.39 -14.64 5.84
N ALA A 77 -1.60 -13.35 6.07
CA ALA A 77 -1.89 -12.37 5.03
C ALA A 77 -0.65 -11.77 4.35
N GLU A 78 0.57 -12.25 4.61
CA GLU A 78 1.81 -11.65 4.09
C GLU A 78 1.81 -11.48 2.57
N ILE A 79 1.32 -12.50 1.84
CA ILE A 79 1.24 -12.48 0.37
C ILE A 79 0.30 -11.37 -0.10
N ILE A 80 -0.84 -11.20 0.58
CA ILE A 80 -1.85 -10.18 0.26
C ILE A 80 -1.30 -8.79 0.57
N LEU A 81 -0.69 -8.61 1.74
CA LEU A 81 -0.06 -7.36 2.18
C LEU A 81 1.05 -6.92 1.23
N LYS A 82 1.94 -7.85 0.85
CA LYS A 82 3.02 -7.58 -0.10
C LYS A 82 2.49 -7.16 -1.46
N ARG A 83 1.47 -7.83 -1.98
CA ARG A 83 0.83 -7.44 -3.23
C ARG A 83 0.20 -6.06 -3.14
N LYS A 84 -0.45 -5.76 -2.01
CA LYS A 84 -1.15 -4.50 -1.75
C LYS A 84 -0.19 -3.31 -1.62
N ILE A 85 0.90 -3.41 -0.85
CA ILE A 85 1.93 -2.35 -0.76
C ILE A 85 2.54 -2.06 -2.14
N THR A 86 2.74 -3.09 -2.97
CA THR A 86 3.30 -2.88 -4.31
C THR A 86 2.33 -2.18 -5.26
N LEU A 87 1.04 -2.51 -5.20
CA LEU A 87 0.00 -1.81 -5.95
C LEU A 87 -0.10 -0.33 -5.53
N LEU A 88 -0.03 -0.05 -4.22
CA LEU A 88 -0.03 1.32 -3.70
C LEU A 88 1.23 2.09 -4.09
N CYS A 89 2.39 1.42 -4.10
CA CYS A 89 3.63 2.00 -4.61
C CYS A 89 3.49 2.42 -6.08
N LEU A 90 2.90 1.56 -6.91
CA LEU A 90 2.61 1.88 -8.31
C LEU A 90 1.64 3.07 -8.42
N MET A 91 0.56 3.08 -7.64
CA MET A 91 -0.37 4.21 -7.60
C MET A 91 0.33 5.52 -7.23
N ASP A 92 1.10 5.53 -6.15
CA ASP A 92 1.84 6.72 -5.68
C ASP A 92 2.79 7.23 -6.78
N MET A 93 3.49 6.34 -7.48
CA MET A 93 4.32 6.71 -8.63
C MET A 93 3.51 7.36 -9.76
N ILE A 94 2.33 6.82 -10.05
CA ILE A 94 1.44 7.34 -11.09
C ILE A 94 0.90 8.72 -10.69
N PHE A 95 0.48 8.89 -9.44
CA PHE A 95 0.04 10.17 -8.90
C PHE A 95 1.17 11.21 -8.91
N ALA A 96 2.38 10.83 -8.48
CA ALA A 96 3.55 11.70 -8.50
C ALA A 96 4.01 12.08 -9.91
N ALA A 97 3.82 11.19 -10.89
CA ALA A 97 4.12 11.49 -12.29
C ALA A 97 3.17 12.55 -12.88
N GLY A 98 1.99 12.77 -12.28
CA GLY A 98 1.09 13.87 -12.61
C GLY A 98 0.69 13.92 -14.08
N SER A 99 1.22 14.92 -14.81
CA SER A 99 0.98 15.10 -16.25
C SER A 99 1.84 14.20 -17.14
N ALA A 100 2.96 13.69 -16.63
CA ALA A 100 3.80 12.72 -17.33
C ALA A 100 3.15 11.34 -17.22
N ARG A 101 2.18 11.10 -18.10
CA ARG A 101 1.39 9.86 -18.20
C ARG A 101 2.20 8.62 -18.62
N ALA A 102 3.52 8.63 -18.48
CA ALA A 102 4.40 7.52 -18.88
C ALA A 102 5.36 7.15 -17.75
N LEU A 103 5.27 5.92 -17.24
CA LEU A 103 6.20 5.36 -16.25
C LEU A 103 7.06 4.27 -16.87
N SER A 104 8.39 4.43 -16.80
CA SER A 104 9.32 3.38 -17.26
C SER A 104 9.33 2.20 -16.28
N PHE A 105 9.34 0.97 -16.79
CA PHE A 105 9.36 -0.25 -15.96
C PHE A 105 10.56 -0.29 -15.03
N ASN A 106 11.70 0.28 -15.45
CA ASN A 106 12.91 0.36 -14.62
C ASN A 106 12.70 1.22 -13.37
N ASN A 107 11.99 2.34 -13.50
CA ASN A 107 11.65 3.19 -12.35
C ASN A 107 10.70 2.44 -11.40
N VAL A 108 9.69 1.77 -11.97
CA VAL A 108 8.74 0.98 -11.17
C VAL A 108 9.47 -0.14 -10.44
N ALA A 109 10.29 -0.94 -11.14
CA ALA A 109 11.09 -2.02 -10.57
C ALA A 109 11.99 -1.57 -9.41
N LYS A 110 12.65 -0.41 -9.55
CA LYS A 110 13.48 0.17 -8.48
C LYS A 110 12.67 0.48 -7.23
N ARG A 111 11.47 1.05 -7.39
CA ARG A 111 10.65 1.49 -6.25
C ARG A 111 9.86 0.35 -5.61
N THR A 112 9.34 -0.57 -6.43
CA THR A 112 8.60 -1.75 -5.97
C THR A 112 9.50 -2.87 -5.46
N LYS A 113 10.81 -2.79 -5.73
CA LYS A 113 11.79 -3.87 -5.48
C LYS A 113 11.39 -5.20 -6.13
N LEU A 114 10.65 -5.14 -7.23
CA LEU A 114 10.28 -6.30 -8.03
C LEU A 114 11.14 -6.39 -9.29
N PRO A 115 11.41 -7.61 -9.79
CA PRO A 115 12.05 -7.78 -11.09
C PRO A 115 11.14 -7.22 -12.19
N ILE A 116 11.77 -6.72 -13.26
CA ILE A 116 11.09 -6.08 -14.41
C ILE A 116 10.01 -7.00 -15.01
N GLU A 117 10.25 -8.32 -15.01
CA GLU A 117 9.32 -9.35 -15.49
C GLU A 117 7.99 -9.39 -14.72
N GLN A 118 8.00 -9.03 -13.43
CA GLN A 118 6.80 -9.00 -12.60
C GLN A 118 6.06 -7.66 -12.67
N ILE A 119 6.67 -6.62 -13.25
CA ILE A 119 6.05 -5.29 -13.38
C ILE A 119 4.86 -5.32 -14.34
N GLU A 120 4.96 -6.11 -15.41
CA GLU A 120 3.86 -6.28 -16.35
C GLU A 120 2.64 -6.92 -15.66
N LEU A 121 2.87 -8.00 -14.91
CA LEU A 121 1.81 -8.66 -14.15
C LEU A 121 1.19 -7.73 -13.09
N LEU A 122 2.02 -6.95 -12.40
CA LEU A 122 1.55 -5.96 -11.44
C LEU A 122 0.66 -4.90 -12.09
N ALA A 123 1.08 -4.37 -13.25
CA ALA A 123 0.33 -3.37 -13.98
C ALA A 123 -1.00 -3.93 -14.51
N MET A 124 -1.00 -5.16 -15.03
CA MET A 124 -2.22 -5.87 -15.43
C MET A 124 -3.18 -6.04 -14.24
N GLN A 125 -2.67 -6.37 -13.05
CA GLN A 125 -3.50 -6.46 -11.85
C GLN A 125 -4.10 -5.12 -11.45
N ALA A 126 -3.33 -4.04 -11.49
CA ALA A 126 -3.83 -2.70 -11.18
C ALA A 126 -4.91 -2.24 -12.18
N LEU A 127 -4.74 -2.56 -13.47
CA LEU A 127 -5.75 -2.32 -14.50
C LEU A 127 -7.03 -3.15 -14.26
N SER A 128 -6.86 -4.43 -13.95
CA SER A 128 -7.96 -5.38 -13.71
C SER A 128 -8.79 -5.00 -12.48
N LEU A 129 -8.14 -4.51 -11.42
CA LEU A 129 -8.80 -4.01 -10.21
C LEU A 129 -9.44 -2.63 -10.42
N GLY A 130 -9.28 -1.99 -11.58
CA GLY A 130 -9.81 -0.66 -11.88
C GLY A 130 -9.13 0.47 -11.09
N LEU A 131 -8.00 0.16 -10.45
CA LEU A 131 -7.18 1.11 -9.67
C LEU A 131 -6.54 2.16 -10.58
N ILE A 132 -6.14 1.74 -11.78
CA ILE A 132 -5.57 2.59 -12.81
C ILE A 132 -6.22 2.26 -14.15
N CYS A 133 -6.23 3.20 -15.08
CA CYS A 133 -6.64 2.98 -16.46
C CYS A 133 -5.51 3.45 -17.37
N GLY A 134 -5.08 2.60 -18.30
CA GLY A 134 -3.86 2.81 -19.07
C GLY A 134 -3.65 1.77 -20.15
N SER A 135 -2.51 1.89 -20.83
CA SER A 135 -2.01 0.94 -21.83
C SER A 135 -0.57 0.57 -21.47
N ILE A 136 -0.24 -0.71 -21.58
CA ILE A 136 1.11 -1.21 -21.31
C ILE A 136 1.85 -1.27 -22.65
N ASP A 137 2.99 -0.57 -22.75
CA ASP A 137 3.90 -0.68 -23.89
C ASP A 137 5.08 -1.57 -23.50
N GLN A 138 5.02 -2.83 -23.94
CA GLN A 138 6.04 -3.84 -23.62
C GLN A 138 7.35 -3.63 -24.40
N VAL A 139 7.28 -3.02 -25.60
CA VAL A 139 8.45 -2.79 -26.47
C VAL A 139 9.30 -1.66 -25.91
N ASP A 140 8.66 -0.54 -25.58
CA ASP A 140 9.32 0.63 -24.99
C ASP A 140 9.49 0.50 -23.46
N LYS A 141 8.95 -0.57 -22.86
CA LYS A 141 8.93 -0.85 -21.40
C LYS A 141 8.37 0.33 -20.60
N LYS A 142 7.22 0.85 -21.03
CA LYS A 142 6.54 2.01 -20.44
C LYS A 142 5.08 1.70 -20.12
N LEU A 143 4.60 2.23 -19.01
CA LEU A 143 3.18 2.27 -18.66
C LEU A 143 2.60 3.60 -19.07
N ASN A 144 1.67 3.60 -20.01
CA ASN A 144 0.92 4.79 -20.39
C ASN A 144 -0.36 4.88 -19.55
N ILE A 145 -0.50 5.91 -18.73
CA ILE A 145 -1.64 6.09 -17.84
C ILE A 145 -2.64 7.06 -18.47
N HIS A 146 -3.90 6.65 -18.62
CA HIS A 146 -4.98 7.49 -19.15
C HIS A 146 -5.80 8.17 -18.05
N LEU A 147 -6.17 7.42 -16.99
CA LEU A 147 -7.00 7.89 -15.88
C LEU A 147 -6.63 7.14 -14.58
N VAL A 148 -6.73 7.83 -13.43
CA VAL A 148 -6.61 7.21 -12.10
C VAL A 148 -7.96 7.31 -11.41
N LYS A 149 -8.53 6.20 -10.97
CA LYS A 149 -9.76 6.18 -10.18
C LYS A 149 -9.36 6.16 -8.71
N LEU A 150 -9.59 7.24 -7.98
CA LEU A 150 -9.71 7.16 -6.52
C LEU A 150 -11.06 6.50 -6.24
N SER A 151 -11.05 5.29 -5.72
CA SER A 151 -12.24 4.59 -5.20
C SER A 151 -11.99 4.20 -3.76
#